data_AF-A0A1Y1UU40-F1
#
_entry.id   AF-A0A1Y1UU40-F1
#
_cell.length_a   1.000
_cell.length_b   1.000
_cell.length_c   1.000
_cell.angle_alpha   90.00
_cell.angle_beta   90.00
_cell.angle_gamma   90.00
#
_symmetry.space_group_name_H-M   'P 1'
#
loop_
_entity.id
_entity.type
_entity.pdbx_description
1 polymer ?
#
loop_
_entity_poly.entity_id
_entity_poly.type
_entity_poly.pdbx_seq_one_letter_code
_entity_poly.pdbx_strand_id
1 'polypeptide(L)'
;MPRERPYAYPVTNSELIRIHNLAVHPEGGYFCQTTAVASYVPDSPQWPDDLPKSDLVHGKGREQIGWGPAAQVTGGSTDDPNPKGKDHELDATAIYYLLTGDNPKGTLHMNAHPHFHCLHAGRSRYTLIHPSADAPVIQTITMGPMGPIVDEGEVTQVFGPRGCLEVQRDPR
;
A
#
# COMPACT_ATOMS: atom_id res chain seq x y z
N MET A 1 19.40 -17.75 23.06
CA MET A 1 19.05 -16.95 21.87
C MET A 1 19.65 -15.57 22.04
N PRO A 2 20.51 -15.07 21.14
CA PRO A 2 20.94 -13.69 21.20
C PRO A 2 19.69 -12.82 21.02
N ARG A 3 19.44 -11.87 21.94
CA ARG A 3 18.40 -10.85 21.72
C ARG A 3 18.75 -10.13 20.42
N GLU A 4 17.85 -10.15 19.44
CA GLU A 4 17.99 -9.39 18.21
C GLU A 4 18.32 -7.95 18.58
N ARG A 5 19.38 -7.39 17.97
CA ARG A 5 19.73 -5.99 18.22
C ARG A 5 18.57 -5.14 17.69
N PRO A 6 18.05 -4.18 18.48
CA PRO A 6 17.05 -3.24 17.99
C PRO A 6 17.53 -2.62 16.69
N TYR A 7 16.71 -2.67 15.64
CA TYR A 7 17.03 -1.98 14.40
C TYR A 7 17.07 -0.48 14.70
N ALA A 8 18.25 0.13 14.57
CA ALA A 8 18.46 1.52 14.93
C ALA A 8 17.96 2.42 13.79
N TYR A 9 16.85 3.11 14.02
CA TYR A 9 16.38 4.17 13.14
C TYR A 9 16.97 5.51 13.59
N PRO A 10 17.36 6.40 12.66
CA PRO A 10 17.86 7.74 13.01
C PRO A 10 16.76 8.65 13.57
N VAL A 11 15.49 8.27 13.40
CA VAL A 11 14.30 9.04 13.79
C VAL A 11 13.41 8.16 14.65
N THR A 12 12.89 8.70 15.74
CA THR A 12 12.02 7.95 16.65
C THR A 12 10.63 7.72 16.05
N ASN A 13 9.92 6.68 16.50
CA ASN A 13 8.54 6.43 16.07
C ASN A 13 7.63 7.64 16.30
N SER A 14 7.77 8.34 17.42
CA SER A 14 6.99 9.55 17.73
C SER A 14 7.27 10.69 16.75
N GLU A 15 8.53 10.85 16.34
CA GLU A 15 8.89 11.82 15.30
C GLU A 15 8.36 11.43 13.93
N LEU A 16 8.40 10.15 13.56
CA LEU A 16 7.81 9.66 12.31
C LEU A 16 6.30 9.90 12.26
N ILE A 17 5.58 9.58 13.34
CA ILE A 17 4.14 9.85 13.48
C ILE A 17 3.84 11.33 13.26
N ARG A 18 4.64 12.21 13.89
CA ARG A 18 4.49 13.66 13.76
C ARG A 18 4.80 14.17 12.36
N ILE A 19 5.94 13.79 11.78
CA ILE A 19 6.43 14.32 10.50
C ILE A 19 5.57 13.83 9.33
N HIS A 20 5.08 12.59 9.40
CA HIS A 20 4.22 12.01 8.36
C HIS A 20 2.73 12.12 8.64
N ASN A 21 2.34 12.84 9.70
CA ASN A 21 0.94 13.03 10.10
C ASN A 21 0.16 11.70 10.17
N LEU A 22 0.75 10.69 10.82
CA LEU A 22 0.16 9.37 10.92
C LEU A 22 -0.96 9.35 11.97
N ALA A 23 -2.12 8.83 11.60
CA ALA A 23 -3.25 8.59 12.50
C ALA A 23 -3.33 7.10 12.88
N VAL A 24 -4.01 6.78 13.98
CA VAL A 24 -4.26 5.37 14.34
C VAL A 24 -5.10 4.71 13.25
N HIS A 25 -4.65 3.56 12.75
CA HIS A 25 -5.39 2.80 11.75
C HIS A 25 -6.45 1.91 12.44
N PRO A 26 -7.66 1.74 11.85
CA PRO A 26 -8.72 0.92 12.45
C PRO A 26 -8.29 -0.52 12.72
N GLU A 27 -7.38 -1.05 11.91
CA GLU A 27 -6.86 -2.41 12.08
C GLU A 27 -5.69 -2.47 13.07
N GLY A 28 -5.15 -1.34 13.53
CA GLY A 28 -3.95 -1.30 14.37
C GLY A 28 -2.75 -0.69 13.64
N GLY A 29 -1.73 -0.30 14.40
CA GLY A 29 -0.67 0.58 13.91
C GLY A 29 -1.13 2.02 13.62
N TYR A 30 -0.30 2.72 12.86
CA TYR A 30 -0.53 4.09 12.42
C TYR A 30 -0.43 4.17 10.89
N PHE A 31 -1.20 5.05 10.25
CA PHE A 31 -1.21 5.20 8.81
C PHE A 31 -1.45 6.63 8.35
N CYS A 32 -1.10 6.92 7.10
CA CYS A 32 -1.51 8.13 6.40
C CYS A 32 -1.55 7.87 4.90
N GLN A 33 -2.65 8.22 4.22
CA GLN A 33 -2.71 8.18 2.76
C GLN A 33 -1.89 9.31 2.17
N THR A 34 -0.87 8.95 1.40
CA THR A 34 0.08 9.89 0.80
C THR A 34 -0.28 10.25 -0.63
N THR A 35 -0.95 9.33 -1.33
CA THR A 35 -1.37 9.48 -2.72
C THR A 35 -2.70 8.79 -2.94
N ALA A 36 -3.58 9.42 -3.71
CA ALA A 36 -4.65 8.76 -4.43
C ALA A 36 -4.56 9.13 -5.91
N VAL A 37 -4.88 8.17 -6.75
CA VAL A 37 -4.89 8.26 -8.20
C VAL A 37 -6.28 7.86 -8.67
N ALA A 38 -6.89 8.70 -9.49
CA ALA A 38 -8.14 8.39 -10.16
C ALA A 38 -8.04 8.65 -11.66
N SER A 39 -8.88 7.96 -12.40
CA SER A 39 -9.05 8.17 -13.83
C SER A 39 -10.49 8.54 -14.15
N TYR A 40 -10.67 9.37 -15.17
CA TYR A 40 -11.99 9.75 -15.67
C TYR A 40 -12.02 9.79 -17.20
N VAL A 41 -13.23 9.68 -17.78
CA VAL A 41 -13.44 9.80 -19.23
C VAL A 41 -13.57 11.29 -19.59
N PRO A 42 -12.75 11.85 -20.50
CA PRO A 42 -12.88 13.24 -20.93
C PRO A 42 -14.20 13.52 -21.65
N ASP A 43 -14.72 14.75 -21.54
CA ASP A 43 -15.99 15.15 -22.18
C ASP A 43 -15.90 15.21 -23.71
N SER A 44 -14.72 15.55 -24.23
CA SER A 44 -14.40 15.56 -25.66
C SER A 44 -13.13 14.76 -25.90
N PRO A 45 -13.25 13.44 -25.97
CA PRO A 45 -12.07 12.63 -26.08
C PRO A 45 -11.47 12.74 -27.49
N GLN A 46 -10.17 13.06 -27.57
CA GLN A 46 -9.43 13.11 -28.84
C GLN A 46 -8.93 11.69 -29.16
N TRP A 47 -9.63 11.01 -30.06
CA TRP A 47 -9.30 9.63 -30.44
C TRP A 47 -8.66 9.57 -31.82
N PRO A 48 -7.55 8.83 -31.98
CA PRO A 48 -7.14 8.30 -33.27
C PRO A 48 -8.22 7.35 -33.83
N ASP A 49 -8.64 7.54 -35.09
CA ASP A 49 -9.72 6.76 -35.74
C ASP A 49 -9.40 5.25 -35.88
N ASP A 50 -8.14 4.85 -35.68
CA ASP A 50 -7.60 3.52 -35.92
C ASP A 50 -7.61 2.58 -34.69
N LEU A 51 -8.05 3.07 -33.51
CA LEU A 51 -8.09 2.25 -32.30
C LEU A 51 -9.45 1.55 -32.09
N PRO A 52 -9.46 0.23 -31.79
CA PRO A 52 -10.70 -0.49 -31.52
C PRO A 52 -11.37 0.01 -30.23
N LYS A 53 -12.71 0.12 -30.27
CA LYS A 53 -13.51 0.65 -29.15
C LYS A 53 -13.37 -0.13 -27.83
N SER A 54 -12.93 -1.39 -27.88
CA SER A 54 -12.65 -2.23 -26.71
C SER A 54 -11.44 -1.77 -25.89
N ASP A 55 -10.46 -1.14 -26.54
CA ASP A 55 -9.26 -0.60 -25.89
C ASP A 55 -9.55 0.75 -25.19
N LEU A 56 -10.70 1.36 -25.49
CA LEU A 56 -11.22 2.58 -24.84
C LEU A 56 -11.69 2.32 -23.39
N VAL A 57 -12.08 1.09 -23.08
CA VAL A 57 -12.51 0.66 -21.74
C VAL A 57 -11.31 0.22 -20.88
N HIS A 58 -10.19 -0.14 -21.51
CA HIS A 58 -9.01 -0.75 -20.86
C HIS A 58 -7.79 0.18 -20.80
N GLY A 59 -8.01 1.51 -20.78
CA GLY A 59 -6.97 2.45 -20.32
C GLY A 59 -6.31 3.33 -21.38
N LYS A 60 -6.78 3.35 -22.64
CA LYS A 60 -6.39 4.41 -23.57
C LYS A 60 -7.46 5.49 -23.63
N GLY A 61 -7.10 6.67 -23.12
CA GLY A 61 -7.82 7.95 -23.11
C GLY A 61 -8.76 8.21 -21.94
N ARG A 62 -8.56 7.50 -20.83
CA ARG A 62 -8.90 8.06 -19.53
C ARG A 62 -7.78 9.00 -19.11
N GLU A 63 -8.14 10.17 -18.58
CA GLU A 63 -7.17 11.09 -18.02
C GLU A 63 -6.98 10.76 -16.54
N GLN A 64 -5.72 10.66 -16.10
CA GLN A 64 -5.36 10.28 -14.75
C GLN A 64 -5.01 11.54 -13.96
N ILE A 65 -5.61 11.67 -12.77
CA ILE A 65 -5.32 12.72 -11.82
C ILE A 65 -4.81 12.10 -10.52
N GLY A 66 -3.84 12.75 -9.90
CA GLY A 66 -3.30 12.35 -8.61
C GLY A 66 -3.43 13.47 -7.60
N TRP A 67 -3.70 13.12 -6.33
CA TRP A 67 -3.68 14.07 -5.23
C TRP A 67 -3.05 13.48 -3.97
N GLY A 68 -2.63 14.37 -3.08
CA GLY A 68 -1.94 14.06 -1.83
C GLY A 68 -0.47 14.49 -1.84
N PRO A 69 0.18 14.51 -0.67
CA PRO A 69 1.54 15.03 -0.54
C PRO A 69 2.56 14.36 -1.47
N ALA A 70 2.40 13.07 -1.76
CA ALA A 70 3.33 12.35 -2.63
C ALA A 70 2.95 12.43 -4.13
N ALA A 71 1.68 12.68 -4.48
CA ALA A 71 1.25 12.87 -5.88
C ALA A 71 1.90 14.10 -6.54
N GLN A 72 2.14 15.15 -5.74
CA GLN A 72 2.85 16.37 -6.19
C GLN A 72 4.25 16.07 -6.72
N VAL A 73 4.92 15.05 -6.17
CA VAL A 73 6.30 14.72 -6.50
C VAL A 73 6.39 13.81 -7.73
N THR A 74 5.40 12.94 -7.95
CA THR A 74 5.47 11.87 -8.96
C THR A 74 4.74 12.16 -10.27
N GLY A 75 3.70 13.01 -10.28
CA GLY A 75 2.84 13.14 -11.47
C GLY A 75 2.19 14.50 -11.72
N GLY A 76 2.45 15.50 -10.87
CA GLY A 76 1.71 16.77 -10.89
C GLY A 76 0.36 16.61 -10.22
N SER A 77 0.18 17.25 -9.06
CA SER A 77 -1.09 17.22 -8.34
C SER A 77 -2.07 18.23 -8.95
N THR A 78 -3.35 17.88 -9.03
CA THR A 78 -4.40 18.89 -9.15
C THR A 78 -4.76 19.36 -7.75
N ASP A 79 -5.04 20.66 -7.59
CA ASP A 79 -5.56 21.22 -6.32
C ASP A 79 -7.04 20.81 -6.09
N ASP A 80 -7.68 20.19 -7.07
CA ASP A 80 -9.05 19.68 -6.95
C ASP A 80 -9.02 18.20 -6.54
N PRO A 81 -9.34 17.86 -5.27
CA PRO A 81 -9.39 16.49 -4.79
C PRO A 81 -10.62 15.72 -5.28
N ASN A 82 -11.52 16.37 -6.01
CA ASN A 82 -12.74 15.77 -6.54
C ASN A 82 -13.25 16.62 -7.72
N PRO A 83 -12.81 16.36 -8.97
CA PRO A 83 -13.29 17.10 -10.13
C PRO A 83 -14.81 16.98 -10.18
N LYS A 84 -15.49 18.07 -9.76
CA LYS A 84 -16.92 18.04 -9.52
C LYS A 84 -17.67 17.59 -10.77
N GLY A 85 -18.51 16.56 -10.62
CA GLY A 85 -19.51 16.19 -11.63
C GLY A 85 -19.06 15.19 -12.69
N LYS A 86 -17.93 14.49 -12.51
CA LYS A 86 -17.51 13.39 -13.39
C LYS A 86 -17.45 12.07 -12.62
N ASP A 87 -18.02 11.02 -13.22
CA ASP A 87 -17.82 9.65 -12.76
C ASP A 87 -16.31 9.36 -12.83
N HIS A 88 -15.67 9.27 -11.67
CA HIS A 88 -14.25 8.94 -11.53
C HIS A 88 -14.11 7.62 -10.80
N GLU A 89 -13.10 6.85 -11.18
CA GLU A 89 -12.76 5.59 -10.53
C GLU A 89 -11.36 5.75 -9.91
N LEU A 90 -11.23 5.36 -8.64
CA LEU A 90 -9.93 5.33 -7.98
C LEU A 90 -9.13 4.15 -8.53
N ASP A 91 -8.04 4.43 -9.22
CA ASP A 91 -7.18 3.41 -9.81
C ASP A 91 -6.20 2.83 -8.77
N ALA A 92 -5.67 3.70 -7.89
CA ALA A 92 -4.70 3.31 -6.89
C ALA A 92 -4.66 4.29 -5.71
N THR A 93 -4.29 3.78 -4.54
CA THR A 93 -3.91 4.59 -3.38
C THR A 93 -2.57 4.11 -2.84
N ALA A 94 -1.87 5.00 -2.16
CA ALA A 94 -0.66 4.67 -1.42
C ALA A 94 -0.75 5.25 -0.01
N ILE A 95 -0.31 4.45 0.97
CA ILE A 95 -0.28 4.85 2.37
C ILE A 95 1.13 4.65 2.95
N TYR A 96 1.50 5.46 3.93
CA TYR A 96 2.45 5.02 4.94
C TYR A 96 1.72 4.19 5.99
N TYR A 97 2.38 3.14 6.47
CA TYR A 97 1.89 2.30 7.55
C TYR A 97 3.04 1.99 8.52
N LEU A 98 2.80 2.13 9.82
CA LEU A 98 3.81 2.02 10.87
C LEU A 98 3.27 1.18 12.03
N LEU A 99 3.98 0.10 12.35
CA LEU A 99 3.81 -0.63 13.60
C LEU A 99 4.82 -0.15 14.63
N THR A 100 4.41 -0.10 15.89
CA THR A 100 5.24 0.38 17.01
C THR A 100 5.16 -0.58 18.19
N GLY A 101 6.05 -0.47 19.17
CA GLY A 101 6.05 -1.36 20.33
C GLY A 101 4.74 -1.34 21.15
N ASP A 102 4.07 -0.19 21.20
CA ASP A 102 2.76 0.06 21.81
C ASP A 102 1.58 -0.33 20.91
N ASN A 103 1.77 -0.33 19.59
CA ASN A 103 0.78 -0.77 18.62
C ASN A 103 1.40 -1.75 17.58
N PRO A 104 1.73 -2.99 18.00
CA PRO A 104 2.66 -3.85 17.28
C PRO A 104 2.00 -4.77 16.26
N LYS A 105 0.68 -4.66 16.04
CA LYS A 105 -0.04 -5.59 15.16
C LYS A 105 -1.26 -4.95 14.53
N GLY A 106 -1.55 -5.40 13.31
CA GLY A 106 -2.84 -5.27 12.68
C GLY A 106 -3.82 -6.34 13.18
N THR A 107 -5.12 -6.14 12.98
CA THR A 107 -6.17 -7.14 13.04
C THR A 107 -6.25 -7.87 11.71
N LEU A 108 -6.78 -9.09 11.75
CA LEU A 108 -7.03 -9.86 10.54
C LEU A 108 -8.07 -9.12 9.67
N HIS A 109 -7.72 -8.82 8.42
CA HIS A 109 -8.58 -8.13 7.46
C HIS A 109 -8.40 -8.72 6.06
N MET A 110 -9.25 -8.31 5.12
CA MET A 110 -9.18 -8.73 3.71
C MET A 110 -9.48 -7.53 2.83
N ASN A 111 -8.70 -7.37 1.77
CA ASN A 111 -8.93 -6.34 0.76
C ASN A 111 -9.67 -6.89 -0.46
N ALA A 112 -10.58 -6.08 -0.99
CA ALA A 112 -11.35 -6.38 -2.21
C ALA A 112 -10.48 -6.29 -3.48
N HIS A 113 -9.32 -5.66 -3.39
CA HIS A 113 -8.34 -5.44 -4.44
C HIS A 113 -6.95 -5.89 -3.97
N PRO A 114 -6.06 -6.27 -4.89
CA PRO A 114 -4.70 -6.62 -4.50
C PRO A 114 -3.93 -5.38 -4.03
N HIS A 115 -2.97 -5.59 -3.13
CA HIS A 115 -2.11 -4.52 -2.61
C HIS A 115 -0.66 -5.00 -2.49
N PHE A 116 0.26 -4.04 -2.43
CA PHE A 116 1.67 -4.29 -2.20
C PHE A 116 2.13 -3.60 -0.93
N HIS A 117 2.88 -4.32 -0.12
CA HIS A 117 3.65 -3.74 0.98
C HIS A 117 5.08 -3.56 0.53
N CYS A 118 5.63 -2.36 0.68
CA CYS A 118 7.03 -2.05 0.39
C CYS A 118 7.71 -1.67 1.71
N LEU A 119 8.81 -2.34 2.05
CA LEU A 119 9.55 -2.05 3.27
C LEU A 119 10.33 -0.74 3.09
N HIS A 120 10.05 0.24 3.94
CA HIS A 120 10.87 1.45 4.02
C HIS A 120 11.96 1.32 5.09
N ALA A 121 11.62 0.79 6.26
CA ALA A 121 12.57 0.56 7.34
C ALA A 121 12.01 -0.47 8.34
N GLY A 122 12.89 -1.13 9.09
CA GLY A 122 12.50 -2.06 10.14
C GLY A 122 12.22 -3.47 9.68
N ARG A 123 11.43 -4.18 10.48
CA ARG A 123 10.96 -5.53 10.16
C ARG A 123 9.48 -5.69 10.44
N SER A 124 8.87 -6.61 9.72
CA SER A 124 7.51 -7.03 9.97
C SER A 124 7.31 -8.50 9.60
N ARG A 125 6.33 -9.16 10.21
CA ARG A 125 5.93 -10.51 9.84
C ARG A 125 4.46 -10.53 9.45
N TYR A 126 4.20 -11.04 8.26
CA TYR A 126 2.88 -11.22 7.69
C TYR A 126 2.44 -12.67 7.82
N THR A 127 1.15 -12.86 8.07
CA THR A 127 0.46 -14.13 7.90
C THR A 127 -0.65 -13.92 6.89
N LEU A 128 -0.52 -14.57 5.74
CA LEU A 128 -1.49 -14.58 4.65
C LEU A 128 -2.26 -15.90 4.71
N ILE A 129 -3.58 -15.83 4.62
CA ILE A 129 -4.47 -16.98 4.57
C ILE A 129 -5.20 -16.93 3.24
N HIS A 130 -4.73 -17.76 2.30
CA HIS A 130 -5.29 -17.86 0.96
C HIS A 130 -6.53 -18.75 0.99
N PRO A 131 -7.71 -18.25 0.59
CA PRO A 131 -8.89 -19.09 0.43
C PRO A 131 -8.65 -20.12 -0.69
N SER A 132 -9.11 -21.34 -0.47
CA SER A 132 -9.05 -22.44 -1.44
C SER A 132 -10.30 -23.31 -1.30
N ALA A 133 -10.64 -24.06 -2.34
CA ALA A 133 -11.82 -24.93 -2.36
C ALA A 133 -11.73 -26.07 -1.34
N ASP A 134 -10.52 -26.59 -1.07
CA ASP A 134 -10.32 -27.72 -0.17
C ASP A 134 -10.01 -27.27 1.27
N ALA A 135 -8.92 -26.52 1.44
CA ALA A 135 -8.47 -26.03 2.75
C ALA A 135 -7.63 -24.75 2.58
N PRO A 136 -7.73 -23.78 3.50
CA PRO A 136 -6.97 -22.54 3.41
C PRO A 136 -5.46 -22.80 3.46
N VAL A 137 -4.71 -22.10 2.61
CA VAL A 137 -3.25 -22.16 2.60
C VAL A 137 -2.71 -20.99 3.43
N ILE A 138 -1.96 -21.30 4.49
CA ILE A 138 -1.35 -20.28 5.36
C ILE A 138 0.09 -20.08 4.94
N GLN A 139 0.47 -18.83 4.67
CA GLN A 139 1.82 -18.44 4.33
C GLN A 139 2.31 -17.39 5.33
N THR A 140 3.51 -17.60 5.89
CA THR A 140 4.17 -16.61 6.73
C THR A 140 5.34 -16.00 5.97
N ILE A 141 5.40 -14.67 5.94
CA ILE A 141 6.45 -13.93 5.25
C ILE A 141 7.06 -12.93 6.23
N THR A 142 8.37 -12.87 6.31
CA THR A 142 9.07 -11.84 7.09
C THR A 142 9.59 -10.78 6.12
N MET A 143 9.23 -9.52 6.36
CA MET A 143 9.82 -8.37 5.71
C MET A 143 10.95 -7.80 6.55
N GLY A 144 12.09 -7.50 5.92
CA GLY A 144 13.26 -6.94 6.59
C GLY A 144 14.26 -6.31 5.62
N PRO A 145 15.21 -5.49 6.12
CA PRO A 145 16.15 -4.77 5.29
C PRO A 145 17.11 -5.79 4.67
N MET A 146 17.27 -5.76 3.34
CA MET A 146 18.26 -6.59 2.64
C MET A 146 19.67 -6.29 3.21
N GLY A 147 20.13 -7.15 4.11
CA GLY A 147 21.41 -7.07 4.81
C GLY A 147 22.00 -8.47 4.96
N PRO A 148 23.17 -8.65 5.60
CA PRO A 148 23.93 -9.92 5.58
C PRO A 148 23.22 -11.14 6.24
N ILE A 149 21.97 -10.98 6.68
CA ILE A 149 21.08 -12.04 7.16
C ILE A 149 20.11 -12.43 6.01
N VAL A 150 20.65 -12.63 4.81
CA VAL A 150 19.89 -13.15 3.66
C VAL A 150 19.45 -14.60 3.90
N ASP A 151 20.11 -15.29 4.84
CA ASP A 151 19.94 -16.72 5.12
C ASP A 151 18.56 -17.11 5.71
N GLU A 152 17.70 -16.15 6.10
CA GLU A 152 16.36 -16.42 6.67
C GLU A 152 15.20 -16.14 5.70
N GLY A 153 15.47 -15.69 4.46
CA GLY A 153 14.43 -15.48 3.45
C GLY A 153 13.55 -14.24 3.66
N GLU A 154 14.08 -13.19 4.30
CA GLU A 154 13.39 -11.89 4.40
C GLU A 154 13.20 -11.25 3.02
N VAL A 155 12.06 -10.57 2.81
CA VAL A 155 11.75 -9.85 1.57
C VAL A 155 11.54 -8.36 1.83
N THR A 156 11.78 -7.52 0.82
CA THR A 156 11.51 -6.08 0.91
C THR A 156 10.13 -5.69 0.35
N GLN A 157 9.44 -6.64 -0.28
CA GLN A 157 8.11 -6.44 -0.83
C GLN A 157 7.24 -7.67 -0.62
N VAL A 158 5.97 -7.45 -0.24
CA VAL A 158 4.95 -8.50 -0.15
C VAL A 158 3.77 -8.12 -1.03
N PHE A 159 3.29 -9.07 -1.83
CA PHE A 159 2.05 -8.95 -2.58
C PHE A 159 0.93 -9.60 -1.78
N GLY A 160 -0.11 -8.83 -1.46
CA GLY A 160 -1.36 -9.30 -0.88
C GLY A 160 -2.38 -9.52 -1.99
N PRO A 161 -2.67 -10.78 -2.39
CA PRO A 161 -3.67 -11.02 -3.42
C PRO A 161 -5.06 -10.60 -2.96
N ARG A 162 -5.89 -10.17 -3.91
CA ARG A 162 -7.33 -9.94 -3.68
C ARG A 162 -7.95 -11.14 -2.97
N GLY A 163 -8.76 -10.88 -1.95
CA GLY A 163 -9.52 -11.92 -1.26
C GLY A 163 -8.69 -12.76 -0.28
N CYS A 164 -7.39 -12.47 -0.10
CA CYS A 164 -6.56 -13.08 0.93
C CYS A 164 -6.83 -12.41 2.29
N LEU A 165 -6.98 -13.20 3.35
CA LEU A 165 -7.00 -12.67 4.72
C LEU A 165 -5.56 -12.43 5.18
N GLU A 166 -5.32 -11.28 5.80
CA GLU A 166 -3.98 -10.83 6.14
C GLU A 166 -3.93 -10.28 7.56
N VAL A 167 -2.83 -10.60 8.25
CA VAL A 167 -2.45 -9.94 9.49
C VAL A 167 -0.95 -9.65 9.49
N GLN A 168 -0.60 -8.44 9.94
CA GLN A 168 0.78 -7.97 10.07
C GLN A 168 1.14 -7.77 11.54
N ARG A 169 2.38 -8.10 11.92
CA ARG A 169 2.92 -7.82 13.26
C ARG A 169 4.39 -7.42 13.24
N ASP A 170 4.80 -6.73 14.29
CA ASP A 170 6.21 -6.55 14.65
C ASP A 170 6.77 -7.90 15.18
N PRO A 171 7.88 -8.42 14.61
CA PRO A 171 8.40 -9.75 14.93
C PRO A 171 9.15 -9.88 16.26
N ARG A 172 9.34 -8.80 17.04
CA ARG A 172 10.04 -8.70 18.35
C ARG A 172 10.58 -9.98 19.01
#